data_AF-A0A9D6X9V9-F1
#
_entry.id   AF-A0A9D6X9V9-F1
#
_cell.length_a   1.000
_cell.length_b   1.000
_cell.length_c   1.000
_cell.angle_alpha   90.00
_cell.angle_beta   90.00
_cell.angle_gamma   90.00
#
_symmetry.space_group_name_H-M   'P 1'
#
loop_
_entity.id
_entity.type
_entity.pdbx_description
1 polymer ?
#
loop_
_entity_poly.entity_id
_entity_poly.type
_entity_poly.pdbx_seq_one_letter_code
_entity_poly.pdbx_strand_id
1 'polypeptide(L)' 'RYGALSTVAIGDSLNDLPMLAAADRPILIQRTDGTYDPDITLPNLVCTQGVGPEGWNRAILSVLASA' A
#
# COMPACT_ATOMS: atom_id res chain seq x y z
N ARG A 1 26.90 -0.19 9.08
CA ARG A 1 25.59 -0.59 9.67
C ARG A 1 24.52 0.18 8.91
N TYR A 2 23.58 -0.50 8.26
CA TYR A 2 22.38 0.14 7.75
C TYR A 2 21.50 0.51 8.96
N GLY A 3 20.79 1.65 8.94
CA GLY A 3 19.94 2.09 10.05
C GLY A 3 18.76 1.15 10.31
N ALA A 4 17.76 1.59 11.09
CA ALA A 4 16.52 0.85 11.21
C ALA A 4 15.89 0.64 9.82
N LEU A 5 15.55 -0.60 9.48
CA LEU A 5 14.90 -0.96 8.23
C LEU A 5 13.40 -0.72 8.37
N SER A 6 12.79 -0.06 7.39
CA SER A 6 11.34 0.05 7.26
C SER A 6 10.92 -0.44 5.88
N THR A 7 9.88 -1.26 5.84
CA THR A 7 9.34 -1.90 4.65
C THR A 7 7.96 -1.35 4.30
N VAL A 8 7.71 -1.23 3.00
CA VAL A 8 6.42 -0.77 2.46
C VAL A 8 5.98 -1.79 1.42
N ALA A 9 4.71 -2.17 1.46
CA ALA A 9 4.07 -2.99 0.44
C ALA A 9 2.88 -2.24 -0.16
N ILE A 10 2.73 -2.32 -1.48
CA ILE A 10 1.65 -1.66 -2.23
C ILE A 10 0.95 -2.73 -3.07
N GLY A 11 -0.37 -2.82 -2.96
CA GLY A 11 -1.21 -3.75 -3.73
C GLY A 11 -2.60 -3.16 -3.98
N ASP A 12 -3.44 -3.87 -4.73
CA ASP A 12 -4.81 -3.44 -5.05
C ASP A 12 -5.86 -4.57 -4.88
N SER A 13 -5.42 -5.82 -4.77
CA SER A 13 -6.30 -6.99 -4.85
C SER A 13 -5.84 -8.13 -3.93
N LEU A 14 -6.76 -9.07 -3.64
CA LEU A 14 -6.57 -10.10 -2.61
C LEU A 14 -5.28 -10.93 -2.74
N ASN A 15 -4.76 -11.15 -3.95
CA ASN A 15 -3.47 -11.85 -4.16
C ASN A 15 -2.27 -11.12 -3.53
N ASP A 16 -2.38 -9.83 -3.26
CA ASP A 16 -1.32 -9.02 -2.64
C ASP A 16 -1.33 -9.12 -1.10
N LEU A 17 -2.40 -9.66 -0.51
CA LEU A 17 -2.60 -9.74 0.94
C LEU A 17 -1.38 -10.33 1.68
N PRO A 18 -0.72 -11.42 1.24
CA PRO A 18 0.44 -11.96 1.93
C PRO A 18 1.62 -10.97 2.01
N MET A 19 1.85 -10.20 0.95
CA MET A 19 2.90 -9.18 0.92
C MET A 19 2.54 -7.98 1.79
N LEU A 20 1.29 -7.52 1.71
CA LEU A 20 0.77 -6.42 2.53
C LEU A 20 0.87 -6.76 4.02
N ALA A 21 0.46 -7.97 4.43
CA ALA A 21 0.49 -8.40 5.82
C ALA A 21 1.91 -8.52 6.41
N ALA A 22 2.94 -8.66 5.57
CA ALA A 22 4.32 -8.82 6.00
C ALA A 22 5.09 -7.49 6.14
N ALA A 23 4.58 -6.39 5.58
CA ALA A 23 5.26 -5.09 5.58
C ALA A 23 4.91 -4.24 6.81
N ASP A 24 5.83 -3.37 7.21
CA ASP A 24 5.58 -2.42 8.31
C ASP A 24 4.48 -1.40 7.95
N ARG A 25 4.38 -1.05 6.67
CA ARG A 25 3.44 -0.06 6.13
C ARG A 25 2.72 -0.63 4.90
N PRO A 26 1.61 -1.37 5.09
CA PRO A 26 0.78 -1.83 3.99
C PRO A 26 -0.04 -0.68 3.40
N ILE A 27 -0.03 -0.57 2.07
CA ILE A 27 -0.78 0.43 1.33
C ILE A 27 -1.65 -0.26 0.28
N LEU A 28 -2.95 0.02 0.30
CA LEU A 28 -3.91 -0.44 -0.69
C LEU A 28 -4.25 0.69 -1.65
N ILE A 29 -4.06 0.48 -2.95
CA ILE A 29 -4.48 1.43 -4.00
C ILE A 29 -5.82 1.00 -4.58
N GLN A 30 -6.46 1.89 -5.35
CA GLN A 30 -7.74 1.56 -5.97
C GLN A 30 -7.57 0.52 -7.08
N ARG A 31 -8.53 -0.41 -7.13
CA ARG A 31 -8.77 -1.30 -8.26
C ARG A 31 -9.20 -0.47 -9.48
N THR A 32 -9.25 -1.09 -10.65
CA THR A 32 -9.62 -0.41 -11.91
C THR A 32 -11.00 0.23 -11.89
N ASP A 33 -11.91 -0.21 -11.02
CA ASP A 33 -13.25 0.37 -10.82
C ASP A 33 -13.29 1.53 -9.79
N GLY A 34 -12.14 1.92 -9.24
CA GLY A 34 -12.03 2.99 -8.24
C GLY A 34 -12.37 2.55 -6.81
N THR A 35 -12.72 1.28 -6.61
CA THR A 35 -12.98 0.72 -5.27
C THR A 35 -11.71 0.13 -4.66
N TYR A 36 -11.78 -0.21 -3.37
CA TYR A 36 -10.76 -0.99 -2.68
C TYR A 36 -11.28 -2.41 -2.47
N ASP A 37 -10.39 -3.40 -2.48
CA ASP A 37 -10.77 -4.78 -2.24
C ASP A 37 -11.34 -4.93 -0.81
N PRO A 38 -12.63 -5.30 -0.64
CA PRO A 38 -13.28 -5.33 0.67
C PRO A 38 -12.76 -6.45 1.57
N ASP A 39 -12.13 -7.47 1.01
CA ASP A 39 -11.58 -8.61 1.75
C ASP A 39 -10.18 -8.32 2.31
N ILE A 40 -9.58 -7.18 1.95
CA ILE A 40 -8.30 -6.72 2.51
C ILE A 40 -8.56 -5.82 3.70
N THR A 41 -8.44 -6.40 4.89
CA THR A 41 -8.43 -5.66 6.16
C THR A 41 -7.18 -6.04 6.95
N LEU A 42 -6.31 -5.06 7.21
CA LEU A 42 -5.08 -5.24 7.99
C LEU A 42 -4.90 -4.11 9.02
N PRO A 43 -4.23 -4.38 10.15
CA PRO A 43 -3.78 -3.32 11.04
C PRO A 43 -2.90 -2.33 10.27
N ASN A 44 -3.12 -1.03 10.50
CA ASN A 44 -2.33 0.06 9.90
C ASN A 44 -2.39 0.12 8.35
N LEU A 45 -3.38 -0.51 7.72
CA LEU A 45 -3.61 -0.38 6.28
C LEU A 45 -3.93 1.06 5.90
N VAL A 46 -3.17 1.61 4.94
CA VAL A 46 -3.42 2.92 4.37
C VAL A 46 -4.05 2.76 2.99
N CYS A 47 -5.18 3.41 2.75
CA CYS A 47 -5.80 3.44 1.43
C CYS A 47 -5.40 4.72 0.68
N THR A 48 -4.89 4.60 -0.54
CA THR A 48 -4.55 5.75 -1.39
C THR A 48 -5.48 5.84 -2.58
N GLN A 49 -5.87 7.08 -2.92
CA GLN A 49 -6.61 7.37 -4.15
C GLN A 49 -5.74 7.13 -5.39
N GLY A 50 -6.38 6.83 -6.51
CA GLY A 50 -5.75 6.60 -7.81
C GLY A 50 -5.62 5.10 -8.13
N VAL A 51 -5.77 4.78 -9.41
CA VAL A 51 -5.69 3.42 -9.94
C VAL A 51 -4.29 3.14 -10.52
N GLY A 52 -3.81 1.91 -10.38
CA GLY A 52 -2.57 1.45 -11.02
C GLY A 52 -1.37 2.39 -10.81
N PRO A 53 -0.68 2.85 -11.88
CA PRO A 53 0.50 3.71 -11.75
C PRO A 53 0.26 5.03 -11.00
N GLU A 54 -0.95 5.61 -11.11
CA GLU A 54 -1.26 6.86 -10.42
C GLU A 54 -1.37 6.65 -8.90
N GLY A 55 -2.11 5.63 -8.49
CA GLY A 55 -2.23 5.24 -7.08
C GLY A 55 -0.88 4.88 -6.48
N TRP A 56 -0.07 4.12 -7.23
CA TRP A 56 1.28 3.75 -6.82
C TRP A 56 2.19 4.98 -6.62
N ASN A 57 2.17 5.93 -7.55
CA ASN A 57 2.95 7.17 -7.43
C ASN A 57 2.54 7.98 -6.18
N ARG A 58 1.22 8.12 -5.94
CA ARG A 58 0.69 8.79 -4.75
C ARG A 58 1.13 8.09 -3.46
N ALA A 59 1.09 6.76 -3.42
CA ALA A 59 1.56 5.96 -2.30
C ALA A 59 3.03 6.23 -1.96
N ILE A 60 3.91 6.19 -2.97
CA ILE A 60 5.35 6.44 -2.76
C ILE A 60 5.63 7.88 -2.35
N LEU A 61 4.99 8.87 -2.99
CA LEU A 61 5.16 10.26 -2.58
C LEU A 61 4.72 10.48 -1.13
N SER A 62 3.63 9.84 -0.69
CA SER A 62 3.19 9.87 0.71
C SER A 62 4.21 9.26 1.67
N VAL A 63 4.87 8.16 1.29
CA VAL A 63 5.92 7.53 2.09
C VAL A 63 7.13 8.45 2.22
N LEU A 64 7.59 9.00 1.10
CA LEU A 64 8.78 9.87 1.05
C LEU A 64 8.56 11.20 1.77
N ALA A 65 7.35 11.75 1.75
CA ALA A 65 7.02 12.96 2.50
C ALA A 65 6.93 12.73 4.03
N SER A 66 6.81 11.48 4.45
CA SER A 66 6.70 11.08 5.86
C SER A 66 8.00 10.47 6.42
N ALA A 67 9.08 10.49 5.63
CA ALA A 67 10.41 10.02 6.00
C ALA A 67 11.26 11.20 6.51
#